data_AF-A0A920VM76-F1
#
_entry.id   AF-A0A920VM76-F1
#
_cell.length_a   1.000
_cell.length_b   1.000
_cell.length_c   1.000
_cell.angle_alpha   90.00
_cell.angle_beta   90.00
_cell.angle_gamma   90.00
#
_symmetry.space_group_name_H-M   'P 1'
#
loop_
_entity.id
_entity.type
_entity.pdbx_description
1 polymer ?
#
loop_
_entity_poly.entity_id
_entity_poly.type
_entity_poly.pdbx_seq_one_letter_code
_entity_poly.pdbx_strand_id
1 'polypeptide(L)'
;MDQIIARGPSDEVERLRQTKLSSGQRDRYRGQGLGGLTTVLDVKLLEYPTHAASLPVAMIPNCAATRHIHFVLDGTGPAELTPPSPDDWPEVPTDVSTRGRRVNVDQLTVTAFRTGNRARTCFFPAKY
;
A
#
# COMPACT_ATOMS: atom_id res chain seq x y z
N MET A 1 3.73 -1.59 -14.48
CA MET A 1 3.51 -0.14 -14.68
C MET A 1 4.74 0.52 -15.27
N ASP A 2 5.92 0.16 -14.78
CA ASP A 2 7.20 0.74 -15.21
C ASP A 2 7.46 0.64 -16.71
N GLN A 3 7.08 -0.49 -17.33
CA GLN A 3 7.14 -0.65 -18.79
C GLN A 3 6.31 0.41 -19.54
N ILE A 4 5.11 0.73 -19.06
CA ILE A 4 4.22 1.76 -19.65
C ILE A 4 4.84 3.15 -19.48
N ILE A 5 5.45 3.42 -18.32
CA ILE A 5 6.13 4.70 -18.06
C ILE A 5 7.34 4.86 -18.98
N ALA A 6 8.13 3.81 -19.17
CA ALA A 6 9.34 3.84 -19.98
C ALA A 6 9.06 4.00 -21.48
N ARG A 7 8.07 3.28 -22.01
CA ARG A 7 7.76 3.30 -23.45
C ARG A 7 6.71 4.34 -23.87
N GLY A 8 5.98 4.90 -22.90
CA GLY A 8 4.78 5.69 -23.12
C GLY A 8 3.52 4.83 -23.35
N PRO A 9 2.32 5.38 -23.08
CA PRO A 9 1.07 4.65 -23.27
C PRO A 9 0.79 4.42 -24.75
N SER A 10 0.42 3.20 -25.12
CA SER A 10 0.04 2.85 -26.51
C SER A 10 -1.42 3.11 -26.84
N ASP A 11 -2.28 3.25 -25.82
CA ASP A 11 -3.72 3.43 -25.98
C ASP A 11 -4.31 4.31 -24.85
N GLU A 12 -5.63 4.53 -24.92
CA GLU A 12 -6.40 5.31 -23.93
C GLU A 12 -6.35 4.69 -22.53
N VAL A 13 -6.42 3.36 -22.45
CA VAL A 13 -6.46 2.61 -21.21
C VAL A 13 -5.14 2.76 -20.46
N GLU A 14 -4.01 2.56 -21.13
CA GLU A 14 -2.69 2.77 -20.58
C GLU A 14 -2.46 4.22 -20.19
N ARG A 15 -2.94 5.17 -21.01
CA ARG A 15 -2.86 6.60 -20.67
C ARG A 15 -3.65 6.92 -19.41
N LEU A 16 -4.84 6.35 -19.27
CA LEU A 16 -5.66 6.52 -18.07
C LEU A 16 -4.97 5.91 -16.84
N ARG A 17 -4.41 4.70 -16.96
CA ARG A 17 -3.63 4.05 -15.89
C ARG A 17 -2.46 4.92 -15.44
N GLN A 18 -1.68 5.47 -16.39
CA GLN A 18 -0.57 6.38 -16.10
C GLN A 18 -1.02 7.68 -15.44
N THR A 19 -2.12 8.26 -15.93
CA THR A 19 -2.70 9.49 -15.38
C THR A 19 -3.17 9.28 -13.94
N LYS A 20 -3.82 8.14 -13.65
CA LYS A 20 -4.29 7.81 -12.31
C LYS A 20 -3.15 7.50 -11.35
N LEU A 21 -2.13 6.75 -11.79
CA LEU A 21 -0.92 6.55 -10.99
C LEU A 21 -0.29 7.89 -10.62
N SER A 22 -0.03 8.75 -11.61
CA SER A 22 0.63 10.05 -11.40
C SER A 22 -0.18 10.95 -10.47
N SER A 23 -1.50 10.98 -10.65
CA SER A 23 -2.41 11.73 -9.77
C SER A 23 -2.42 11.17 -8.34
N GLY A 24 -2.46 9.85 -8.18
CA GLY A 24 -2.43 9.18 -6.89
C GLY A 24 -1.12 9.40 -6.13
N GLN A 25 0.01 9.49 -6.85
CA GLN A 25 1.25 9.93 -6.23
C GLN A 25 1.08 11.36 -5.72
N ARG A 26 0.62 12.32 -6.53
CA ARG A 26 0.51 13.76 -6.14
C ARG A 26 -0.31 14.04 -4.88
N ASP A 27 -1.10 13.10 -4.41
CA ASP A 27 -1.84 13.19 -3.16
C ASP A 27 -0.91 13.42 -1.94
N ARG A 28 -1.45 14.06 -0.90
CA ARG A 28 -0.75 14.39 0.34
C ARG A 28 -0.75 13.23 1.35
N TYR A 29 -1.58 12.20 1.14
CA TYR A 29 -1.74 11.04 2.05
C TYR A 29 -0.73 9.90 1.82
N ARG A 30 0.48 10.24 1.34
CA ARG A 30 1.53 9.27 0.97
C ARG A 30 2.00 8.44 2.17
N GLY A 31 2.50 7.23 1.91
CA GLY A 31 3.15 6.39 2.93
C GLY A 31 2.32 6.22 4.21
N GLN A 32 1.08 5.76 4.08
CA GLN A 32 0.13 5.57 5.21
C GLN A 32 -0.33 6.87 5.90
N GLY A 33 -0.22 8.01 5.22
CA GLY A 33 -0.51 9.33 5.81
C GLY A 33 0.66 9.93 6.60
N LEU A 34 1.83 9.29 6.57
CA LEU A 34 3.06 9.76 7.20
C LEU A 34 3.98 10.54 6.22
N GLY A 35 3.49 10.78 5.00
CA GLY A 35 4.28 11.37 3.91
C GLY A 35 5.10 10.31 3.17
N GLY A 36 5.87 10.72 2.17
CA GLY A 36 6.69 9.83 1.34
C GLY A 36 6.62 10.19 -0.13
N LEU A 37 7.15 9.34 -1.01
CA LEU A 37 7.02 9.51 -2.46
C LEU A 37 5.91 8.65 -3.06
N THR A 38 5.53 7.58 -2.37
CA THR A 38 4.67 6.53 -2.93
C THR A 38 3.36 6.37 -2.15
N THR A 39 2.24 6.45 -2.86
CA THR A 39 0.88 6.15 -2.37
C THR A 39 0.31 4.91 -3.04
N VAL A 40 0.48 4.81 -4.36
CA VAL A 40 -0.08 3.73 -5.18
C VAL A 40 1.08 2.96 -5.83
N LEU A 41 1.04 1.63 -5.84
CA LEU A 41 2.10 0.83 -6.46
C LEU A 41 1.80 0.55 -7.95
N ASP A 42 0.54 0.28 -8.28
CA ASP A 42 0.08 0.06 -9.65
C ASP A 42 -1.41 0.42 -9.76
N VAL A 43 -1.86 0.71 -10.99
CA VAL A 43 -3.28 0.86 -11.33
C VAL A 43 -3.56 -0.12 -12.47
N LYS A 44 -4.49 -1.06 -12.24
CA LYS A 44 -5.01 -1.95 -13.27
C LYS A 44 -6.38 -1.44 -13.68
N LEU A 45 -6.65 -1.41 -14.99
CA LEU A 45 -7.95 -1.06 -15.56
C LEU A 45 -8.42 -2.24 -16.40
N LEU A 46 -9.68 -2.60 -16.23
CA LEU A 46 -10.37 -3.60 -17.03
C LEU A 46 -11.65 -2.95 -17.55
N GLU A 47 -11.92 -3.10 -18.83
CA GLU A 47 -13.11 -2.59 -19.50
C GLU A 47 -14.01 -3.75 -19.89
N TYR A 48 -15.31 -3.58 -19.73
CA TYR A 48 -16.32 -4.58 -20.06
C TYR A 48 -17.49 -3.91 -20.79
N PRO A 49 -18.13 -4.60 -21.75
CA PRO A 49 -19.30 -4.05 -22.43
C PRO A 49 -20.46 -3.89 -21.44
N THR A 50 -21.19 -2.79 -21.55
CA THR A 50 -22.36 -2.49 -20.72
C THR A 50 -23.53 -2.00 -21.57
N HIS A 51 -24.75 -2.11 -21.04
CA HIS A 51 -25.93 -1.56 -21.71
C HIS A 51 -25.82 -0.03 -21.80
N ALA A 52 -26.27 0.61 -22.89
CA ALA A 52 -26.12 2.05 -23.10
C ALA A 52 -26.74 2.93 -21.99
N ALA A 53 -27.76 2.41 -21.30
CA ALA A 53 -28.40 3.07 -20.17
C ALA A 53 -27.66 2.89 -18.83
N SER A 54 -26.50 2.21 -18.79
CA SER A 54 -25.79 1.88 -17.55
C SER A 54 -24.28 1.81 -17.74
N LEU A 55 -23.54 2.49 -16.86
CA LEU A 55 -22.08 2.49 -16.85
C LEU A 55 -21.55 2.20 -15.43
N PRO A 56 -21.62 0.93 -14.97
CA PRO A 56 -21.07 0.55 -13.67
C PRO A 56 -19.56 0.75 -13.62
N VAL A 57 -19.07 1.28 -12.50
CA VAL A 57 -17.65 1.44 -12.20
C VAL A 57 -17.36 0.80 -10.84
N ALA A 58 -16.36 -0.08 -10.81
CA ALA A 58 -15.89 -0.72 -9.58
C ALA A 58 -14.41 -0.42 -9.34
N MET A 59 -14.05 -0.16 -8.09
CA MET A 59 -12.66 0.02 -7.65
C MET A 59 -12.37 -0.96 -6.52
N ILE A 60 -11.32 -1.78 -6.69
CA ILE A 60 -10.90 -2.78 -5.71
C ILE A 60 -9.46 -2.45 -5.29
N PRO A 61 -9.23 -1.85 -4.12
CA PRO A 61 -7.88 -1.58 -3.63
C PRO A 61 -7.23 -2.86 -3.07
N ASN A 62 -5.96 -3.08 -3.40
CA ASN A 62 -5.13 -4.06 -2.69
C ASN A 62 -4.30 -3.34 -1.61
N CYS A 63 -4.22 -3.96 -0.43
CA CYS A 63 -3.44 -3.44 0.68
C CYS A 63 -1.99 -3.98 0.67
N ALA A 64 -1.18 -3.52 1.62
CA ALA A 64 0.19 -4.00 1.80
C ALA A 64 0.29 -5.51 2.05
N ALA A 65 -0.77 -6.13 2.58
CA ALA A 65 -0.84 -7.58 2.80
C ALA A 65 -1.37 -8.34 1.56
N THR A 66 -0.97 -7.91 0.35
CA THR A 66 -1.32 -8.59 -0.89
C THR A 66 -0.64 -9.97 -0.92
N ARG A 67 -1.45 -11.02 -0.89
CA ARG A 67 -1.01 -12.42 -0.84
C ARG A 67 -1.85 -13.18 -1.86
N HIS A 68 -1.24 -13.56 -2.98
CA HIS A 68 -1.92 -14.20 -4.10
C HIS A 68 -1.00 -15.23 -4.74
N ILE A 69 -1.53 -16.41 -5.06
CA ILE A 69 -0.80 -17.49 -5.72
C ILE A 69 -1.71 -18.16 -6.76
N HIS A 70 -1.14 -18.52 -7.91
CA HIS A 70 -1.81 -19.36 -8.90
C HIS A 70 -1.29 -20.79 -8.75
N PHE A 71 -2.18 -21.77 -8.72
CA PHE A 71 -1.85 -23.19 -8.76
C PHE A 71 -2.92 -23.93 -9.57
N VAL A 72 -2.58 -25.13 -10.04
CA VAL A 72 -3.48 -26.02 -10.78
C VAL A 72 -3.54 -27.34 -10.03
N LEU A 73 -4.74 -27.90 -9.90
CA LEU A 73 -4.94 -29.22 -9.34
C LEU A 73 -4.93 -30.25 -10.47
N ASP A 74 -4.03 -31.23 -10.38
CA ASP A 74 -3.89 -32.32 -11.36
C ASP A 74 -4.48 -33.65 -10.86
N GLY A 75 -5.04 -33.67 -9.65
CA GLY A 75 -5.65 -34.85 -9.03
C GLY A 75 -4.67 -35.79 -8.33
N THR A 76 -3.37 -35.47 -8.28
CA THR A 76 -2.33 -36.32 -7.65
C THR A 76 -2.24 -36.17 -6.14
N GLY A 77 -2.86 -35.14 -5.56
CA GLY A 77 -2.82 -34.88 -4.13
C GLY A 77 -3.25 -33.47 -3.73
N PRO A 78 -3.07 -33.11 -2.45
CA PRO A 78 -3.30 -31.74 -1.98
C PRO A 78 -2.28 -30.77 -2.57
N ALA A 79 -2.67 -29.51 -2.74
CA ALA A 79 -1.74 -28.46 -3.15
C ALA A 79 -0.78 -28.10 -2.00
N GLU A 80 0.52 -28.19 -2.25
CA GLU A 80 1.56 -27.71 -1.34
C GLU A 80 2.03 -26.32 -1.78
N LEU A 81 1.89 -25.32 -0.91
CA LEU A 81 2.24 -23.93 -1.18
C LEU A 81 3.46 -23.55 -0.33
N THR A 82 4.64 -23.47 -0.95
CA THR A 82 5.87 -23.10 -0.24
C THR A 82 5.90 -21.58 -0.01
N PRO A 83 6.04 -21.11 1.24
CA PRO A 83 6.20 -19.68 1.50
C PRO A 83 7.45 -19.10 0.82
N PRO A 84 7.41 -17.85 0.35
CA PRO A 84 8.58 -17.14 -0.16
C PRO A 84 9.68 -17.00 0.90
N SER A 85 10.93 -16.81 0.47
CA SER A 85 12.06 -16.68 1.39
C SER A 85 12.00 -15.33 2.11
N PRO A 86 12.22 -15.26 3.44
CA PRO A 86 12.34 -13.99 4.15
C PRO A 86 13.43 -13.07 3.58
N ASP A 87 14.46 -13.64 2.95
CA ASP A 87 15.57 -12.90 2.33
C ASP A 87 15.15 -12.11 1.08
N ASP A 88 13.98 -12.37 0.51
CA ASP A 88 13.42 -11.61 -0.62
C ASP A 88 13.03 -10.18 -0.19
N TRP A 89 12.88 -9.93 1.12
CA TRP A 89 12.57 -8.61 1.65
C TRP A 89 13.85 -7.84 2.00
N PRO A 90 13.89 -6.53 1.67
CA PRO A 90 15.03 -5.71 2.06
C PRO A 90 15.12 -5.61 3.58
N GLU A 91 16.35 -5.62 4.10
CA GLU A 91 16.60 -5.35 5.51
C GLU A 91 16.08 -3.96 5.87
N VAL A 92 15.15 -3.90 6.83
CA VAL A 92 14.60 -2.63 7.31
C VAL A 92 15.49 -2.11 8.44
N PRO A 93 16.07 -0.90 8.34
CA PRO A 93 16.89 -0.33 9.39
C PRO A 93 16.10 -0.23 10.70
N THR A 94 16.62 -0.83 11.77
CA THR A 94 15.99 -0.85 13.10
C THR A 94 16.15 0.48 13.86
N ASP A 95 17.02 1.38 13.40
CA ASP A 95 17.25 2.69 14.03
C ASP A 95 16.21 3.76 13.65
N VAL A 96 14.93 3.41 13.79
CA VAL A 96 13.84 4.40 13.87
C VAL A 96 13.76 5.05 15.25
N SER A 97 14.49 4.49 16.23
CA SER A 97 14.48 4.88 17.65
C SER A 97 14.92 6.32 17.89
N THR A 98 15.80 6.85 17.04
CA THR A 98 16.34 8.22 17.13
C THR A 98 15.35 9.30 16.71
N ARG A 99 14.22 8.96 16.06
CA ARG A 99 13.25 9.92 15.53
C ARG A 99 11.93 10.02 16.31
N GLY A 100 11.64 9.08 17.20
CA GLY A 100 10.35 9.01 17.91
C GLY A 100 10.46 9.31 19.41
N ARG A 101 9.40 9.89 19.99
CA ARG A 101 9.31 10.16 21.43
C ARG A 101 8.83 8.92 22.17
N ARG A 102 9.58 8.41 23.15
CA ARG A 102 9.06 7.40 24.08
C ARG A 102 7.95 7.99 24.95
N VAL A 103 6.84 7.26 25.08
CA VAL A 103 5.65 7.69 25.82
C VAL A 103 5.33 6.66 26.89
N ASN A 104 5.32 7.09 28.15
CA ASN A 104 4.76 6.30 29.24
C ASN A 104 3.22 6.39 29.16
N VAL A 105 2.57 5.26 28.86
CA VAL A 105 1.11 5.18 28.74
C VAL A 105 0.42 5.45 30.08
N ASP A 106 1.03 5.08 31.21
CA ASP A 106 0.45 5.26 32.55
C ASP A 106 0.36 6.71 33.00
N GLN A 107 1.16 7.59 32.39
CA GLN A 107 1.20 9.02 32.73
C GLN A 107 0.57 9.89 31.63
N LEU A 108 -0.04 9.28 30.61
CA LEU A 108 -0.61 10.02 29.49
C LEU A 108 -1.97 10.61 29.86
N THR A 109 -2.09 11.93 29.82
CA THR A 109 -3.37 12.64 30.00
C THR A 109 -3.99 13.04 28.66
N VAL A 110 -5.32 13.17 28.62
CA VAL A 110 -6.05 13.63 27.43
C VAL A 110 -5.57 15.02 27.00
N THR A 111 -5.31 15.92 27.95
CA THR A 111 -4.78 17.26 27.66
C THR A 111 -3.41 17.19 27.00
N ALA A 112 -2.48 16.41 27.57
CA ALA A 112 -1.14 16.24 27.00
C ALA A 112 -1.16 15.59 25.61
N PHE A 113 -2.11 14.70 25.34
CA PHE A 113 -2.31 14.13 24.01
C PHE A 113 -2.83 15.17 23.00
N ARG A 114 -3.83 15.98 23.40
CA ARG A 114 -4.48 16.96 22.52
C ARG A 114 -3.58 18.14 22.15
N THR A 115 -2.73 18.59 23.08
CA THR A 115 -1.80 19.71 22.85
C THR A 115 -0.49 19.28 22.20
N GLY A 116 -0.28 17.97 22.01
CA GLY A 116 0.90 17.42 21.36
C GLY A 116 0.94 17.70 19.85
N ASN A 117 2.16 17.65 19.29
CA ASN A 117 2.36 17.71 17.84
C ASN A 117 1.81 16.43 17.19
N ARG A 118 0.76 16.58 16.39
CA ARG A 118 0.06 15.48 15.69
C ARG A 118 0.92 14.71 14.69
N ALA A 119 2.02 15.29 14.22
CA ALA A 119 2.95 14.66 13.28
C ALA A 119 4.16 13.99 13.95
N ARG A 120 4.22 13.97 15.30
CA ARG A 120 5.36 13.41 16.03
C ARG A 120 5.22 11.90 16.22
N THR A 121 6.16 11.12 15.69
CA THR A 121 6.28 9.68 15.96
C THR A 121 6.44 9.42 17.46
N CYS A 122 5.68 8.47 17.99
CA CYS A 122 5.71 8.08 19.40
C CYS A 122 5.98 6.57 19.53
N PHE A 123 6.81 6.20 20.50
CA PHE A 123 7.10 4.82 20.86
C PHE A 123 6.41 4.50 22.19
N PHE A 124 5.59 3.45 22.19
CA PHE A 124 4.93 2.95 23.38
C PHE A 124 5.64 1.66 23.81
N PRO A 125 6.51 1.71 24.84
CA PRO A 125 7.16 0.50 25.33
C PRO A 125 6.10 -0.46 25.86
N ALA A 126 6.27 -1.75 25.57
CA ALA A 126 5.45 -2.80 26.15
C ALA A 126 5.52 -2.74 27.67
N LYS A 127 4.38 -2.88 28.33
CA LYS A 127 4.31 -3.17 29.75
C LYS A 127 4.57 -4.67 29.89
N TYR A 128 5.76 -5.02 30.34
CA TYR A 128 6.02 -6.36 30.87
C TYR A 128 5.63 -6.38 32.34
#